data_AF-A0A4Y7S7M8-F1
#
_entry.id   AF-A0A4Y7S7M8-F1
#
_cell.length_a   1.000
_cell.length_b   1.000
_cell.length_c   1.000
_cell.angle_alpha   90.00
_cell.angle_beta   90.00
_cell.angle_gamma   90.00
#
_symmetry.space_group_name_H-M   'P 1'
#
loop_
_entity.id
_entity.type
_entity.pdbx_description
1 polymer ?
#
loop_
_entity_poly.entity_id
_entity_poly.type
_entity_poly.pdbx_seq_one_letter_code
_entity_poly.pdbx_strand_id
1 'polypeptide(L)' 'MERISAIFTHLYSEGREVEMLAVLRILYDVVGMQFPEEVELLAVHPEARQYFLFSFLLDMDDIMQDFMAEAAEA' A
#
# COMPACT_ATOMS: atom_id res chain seq x y z
N MET A 1 13.20 -3.27 -2.76
CA MET A 1 11.83 -3.75 -2.50
C MET A 1 11.64 -4.17 -1.05
N GLU A 2 12.49 -5.03 -0.47
CA GLU A 2 12.37 -5.46 0.95
C GLU A 2 12.20 -4.34 1.98
N ARG A 3 12.82 -3.18 1.76
CA ARG A 3 12.67 -2.01 2.64
C ARG A 3 11.25 -1.44 2.68
N ILE A 4 10.57 -1.41 1.54
CA ILE A 4 9.19 -0.89 1.47
C ILE A 4 8.26 -1.87 2.19
N SER A 5 8.42 -3.16 1.92
CA SER A 5 7.69 -4.24 2.62
C SER A 5 7.90 -4.20 4.13
N ALA A 6 9.15 -4.01 4.59
CA ALA A 6 9.46 -3.91 6.01
C ALA A 6 8.84 -2.67 6.68
N ILE A 7 8.79 -1.52 5.99
CA ILE A 7 8.14 -0.30 6.49
C ILE A 7 6.63 -0.54 6.64
N PHE A 8 5.98 -1.12 5.63
CA PHE A 8 4.55 -1.41 5.67
C PHE A 8 4.18 -2.39 6.78
N THR A 9 4.93 -3.50 6.92
CA THR A 9 4.73 -4.47 8.00
C THR A 9 4.93 -3.83 9.37
N HIS A 10 5.93 -2.96 9.53
CA HIS A 10 6.19 -2.27 10.79
C HIS A 10 5.04 -1.32 11.14
N LEU A 11 4.61 -0.47 10.22
CA LEU A 11 3.49 0.46 10.43
C LEU A 11 2.20 -0.27 10.80
N TYR A 12 1.91 -1.38 10.12
CA TYR A 12 0.74 -2.20 10.43
C TYR A 12 0.83 -2.84 11.83
N SER A 13 2.00 -3.38 12.20
CA SER A 13 2.21 -3.99 13.52
C SER A 13 2.09 -3.00 14.68
N GLU A 14 2.34 -1.71 14.44
CA GLU A 14 2.19 -0.64 15.43
C GLU A 14 0.77 -0.03 15.48
N GLY A 15 -0.18 -0.51 14.66
CA GLY A 15 -1.52 0.08 14.56
C GLY A 15 -1.50 1.48 13.96
N ARG A 16 -0.57 1.73 13.04
CA ARG A 16 -0.36 3.01 12.36
C ARG A 16 -0.94 2.96 10.95
N GLU A 17 -2.18 2.50 10.83
CA GLU A 17 -2.85 2.29 9.55
C GLU A 17 -3.06 3.58 8.77
N VAL A 18 -3.21 4.71 9.47
CA VAL A 18 -3.37 6.03 8.85
C VAL A 18 -2.08 6.46 8.16
N GLU A 19 -0.94 6.32 8.83
CA GLU A 19 0.36 6.59 8.23
C GLU A 19 0.69 5.59 7.13
N MET A 20 0.29 4.33 7.28
CA MET A 20 0.41 3.33 6.24
C MET A 20 -0.32 3.73 4.96
N LEU A 21 -1.57 4.19 5.05
CA LEU A 21 -2.31 4.73 3.90
C LEU A 21 -1.65 5.97 3.30
N ALA A 22 -1.11 6.87 4.13
CA ALA A 22 -0.42 8.05 3.66
C ALA A 22 0.84 7.68 2.85
N VAL A 23 1.61 6.69 3.30
CA VAL A 23 2.74 6.15 2.54
C VAL A 23 2.27 5.51 1.24
N LEU A 24 1.18 4.73 1.26
CA LEU A 24 0.60 4.14 0.05
C LEU A 24 0.28 5.22 -0.99
N ARG A 25 -0.40 6.30 -0.58
CA ARG A 25 -0.72 7.43 -1.45
C ARG A 25 0.50 8.09 -2.07
N ILE A 26 1.53 8.33 -1.27
CA ILE A 26 2.79 8.90 -1.74
C ILE A 26 3.43 7.99 -2.80
N LEU A 27 3.39 6.67 -2.61
CA LEU A 27 3.93 5.74 -3.60
C LEU A 27 3.17 5.80 -4.92
N TYR A 28 1.84 5.86 -4.90
CA TYR A 28 1.01 6.05 -6.09
C TYR A 28 1.41 7.33 -6.85
N ASP A 29 1.55 8.45 -6.14
CA ASP A 29 1.97 9.73 -6.73
C ASP A 29 3.39 9.62 -7.36
N VAL A 30 4.32 8.93 -6.70
CA VAL A 30 5.70 8.74 -7.18
C VAL A 30 5.74 7.91 -8.46
N VAL A 31 4.87 6.90 -8.59
CA VAL A 31 4.78 6.09 -9.81
C VAL A 31 3.86 6.69 -10.88
N GLY A 32 3.29 7.87 -10.62
CA GLY A 32 2.41 8.58 -11.56
C GLY A 32 1.03 7.94 -11.73
N MET A 33 0.60 7.12 -10.77
CA MET A 33 -0.72 6.48 -10.76
C MET A 33 -1.72 7.27 -9.92
N GLN A 34 -3.00 7.23 -10.31
CA GLN A 34 -4.05 7.82 -9.49
C GLN A 34 -4.34 6.93 -8.27
N PHE A 35 -4.34 7.54 -7.08
CA PHE A 35 -4.77 6.86 -5.87
C PHE A 35 -6.29 6.61 -5.90
N PRO A 36 -6.77 5.38 -5.65
CA PRO A 36 -8.20 5.09 -5.74
C PRO A 36 -9.03 5.86 -4.70
N GLU A 37 -10.09 6.55 -5.13
CA GLU A 37 -11.01 7.28 -4.24
C GLU A 37 -11.64 6.36 -3.17
N GLU A 38 -11.93 5.12 -3.55
CA GLU A 38 -12.48 4.10 -2.66
C GLU A 38 -11.55 3.81 -1.48
N VAL A 39 -10.24 3.87 -1.70
CA VAL A 39 -9.22 3.69 -0.66
C VAL A 39 -9.07 4.94 0.20
N GLU A 40 -9.28 6.14 -0.35
CA GLU A 40 -9.34 7.38 0.46
C GLU A 40 -10.50 7.34 1.46
N LEU A 41 -11.65 6.81 1.05
CA LEU A 41 -12.83 6.67 1.92
C LEU A 41 -12.57 5.71 3.09
N LEU A 42 -11.58 4.81 3.02
CA LEU A 42 -11.20 3.95 4.14
C LEU A 42 -10.62 4.74 5.31
N ALA A 43 -10.16 5.98 5.11
CA ALA A 43 -9.68 6.83 6.20
C ALA A 43 -10.74 7.02 7.31
N VAL A 44 -12.03 7.02 6.94
CA VAL A 44 -13.15 7.21 7.88
C VAL A 44 -13.79 5.89 8.36
N HIS A 45 -13.28 4.74 7.94
CA HIS A 45 -13.80 3.41 8.30
C HIS A 45 -12.67 2.50 8.84
N PRO A 46 -12.41 2.51 10.16
CA PRO A 46 -11.28 1.80 10.76
C PRO A 46 -11.21 0.30 10.43
N GLU A 47 -12.35 -0.40 10.48
CA GLU A 47 -12.42 -1.84 10.24
C GLU A 47 -12.17 -2.18 8.77
N ALA A 48 -12.73 -1.40 7.85
CA ALA A 48 -12.53 -1.58 6.42
C ALA A 48 -11.08 -1.26 6.03
N ARG A 49 -10.48 -0.23 6.64
CA ARG A 49 -9.07 0.10 6.48
C ARG A 49 -8.16 -1.02 6.94
N GLN A 50 -8.40 -1.58 8.13
CA GLN A 50 -7.60 -2.69 8.64
C GLN A 50 -7.67 -3.91 7.73
N TYR A 51 -8.87 -4.26 7.26
CA TYR A 51 -9.05 -5.37 6.33
C TYR A 51 -8.33 -5.14 5.00
N PHE A 52 -8.47 -3.94 4.43
CA PHE A 52 -7.77 -3.57 3.20
C PHE A 52 -6.25 -3.67 3.34
N LEU A 53 -5.68 -3.08 4.40
CA LEU A 53 -4.23 -3.08 4.62
C LEU A 53 -3.68 -4.48 4.91
N PHE A 54 -4.46 -5.31 5.61
CA PHE A 54 -4.12 -6.71 5.80
C PHE A 54 -4.06 -7.46 4.46
N SER A 55 -5.09 -7.33 3.63
CA SER A 55 -5.12 -7.94 2.28
C SER A 55 -3.95 -7.42 1.44
N PHE A 56 -3.73 -6.10 1.44
CA PHE A 56 -2.63 -5.48 0.72
C PHE A 56 -1.27 -6.05 1.13
N LEU A 57 -1.02 -6.26 2.42
CA LEU A 57 0.24 -6.85 2.90
C LEU A 57 0.43 -8.29 2.45
N LEU A 58 -0.65 -9.07 2.35
CA LEU A 58 -0.58 -10.44 1.84
C LEU A 58 -0.20 -10.47 0.36
N ASP A 59 -0.76 -9.55 -0.42
CA ASP A 59 -0.58 -9.50 -1.87
C ASP A 59 0.63 -8.63 -2.29
N MET A 60 1.29 -7.95 -1.34
CA MET A 60 2.30 -6.93 -1.62
C MET A 60 3.50 -7.46 -2.40
N ASP A 61 3.99 -8.66 -2.07
CA ASP A 61 5.16 -9.22 -2.77
C ASP A 61 4.84 -9.51 -4.24
N ASP A 62 3.61 -9.93 -4.54
CA ASP A 62 3.13 -10.18 -5.90
C ASP A 62 2.95 -8.86 -6.67
N ILE A 63 2.30 -7.86 -6.06
CA ILE A 63 2.14 -6.51 -6.63
C ILE A 63 3.50 -5.91 -7.01
N MET A 64 4.49 -6.08 -6.13
CA MET A 64 5.83 -5.56 -6.32
C MET A 64 6.58 -6.28 -7.45
N GLN A 65 6.35 -7.58 -7.63
CA GLN A 65 6.92 -8.33 -8.76
C GLN A 65 6.28 -7.91 -10.09
N ASP A 66 4.95 -7.79 -10.12
CA ASP A 66 4.21 -7.34 -11.31
C ASP A 66 4.69 -5.96 -11.76
N PHE A 67 4.85 -5.03 -10.81
CA PHE A 67 5.35 -3.69 -11.11
C PHE A 67 6.78 -3.68 -11.66
N MET A 68 7.66 -4.55 -11.16
CA MET A 68 9.02 -4.69 -11.69
C MET A 68 9.05 -5.33 -13.07
N ALA A 69 8.16 -6.29 -13.32
CA ALA A 69 8.03 -6.94 -14.63
C ALA A 69 7.57 -5.93 -15.68
N GLU A 70 6.52 -5.16 -15.39
CA GLU A 70 6.01 -4.12 -16.28
C GLU A 70 7.06 -3.03 -16.55
N ALA A 71 7.81 -2.61 -15.53
CA ALA A 71 8.91 -1.66 -15.69
C ALA A 71 10.09 -2.20 -16.52
N ALA A 72 10.29 -3.52 -16.58
CA ALA A 72 11.34 -4.16 -17.38
C ALA A 72 10.95 -4.34 -18.86
N GLU A 73 9.65 -4.26 -19.16
CA GLU A 73 9.10 -4.35 -20.52
C GLU A 73 8.99 -2.97 -21.21
N ALA A 74 9.16 -1.87 -20.47
CA ALA A 74 9.11 -0.48 -20.93
C ALA A 74 10.50 0.07 -21.33
#